data_AF-A0A7D5TCF4-F1
#
_entry.id   AF-A0A7D5TCF4-F1
#
_cell.length_a   1.000
_cell.length_b   1.000
_cell.length_c   1.000
_cell.angle_alpha   90.00
_cell.angle_beta   90.00
_cell.angle_gamma   90.00
#
_symmetry.space_group_name_H-M   'P 1'
#
loop_
_entity.id
_entity.type
_entity.pdbx_description
1 polymer ?
#
loop_
_entity_poly.entity_id
_entity_poly.type
_entity_poly.pdbx_seq_one_letter_code
_entity_poly.pdbx_strand_id
1 'polypeptide(L)' 'MSGGGREAALKYLCQHRASFKFLFAGAVTFLLFHFVSLTVVEPGTPSYVITVVNIVSLGVLLVISLVVIIGCQRFAEQDK' A
#
# COMPACT_ATOMS: atom_id res chain seq x y z
N MET A 1 -3.51 -22.63 -22.58
CA MET A 1 -3.33 -22.90 -21.14
C MET A 1 -2.43 -21.82 -20.54
N SER A 2 -2.98 -20.73 -20.01
CA SER A 2 -2.19 -19.65 -19.37
C SER A 2 -3.00 -18.85 -18.32
N GLY A 3 -3.96 -19.52 -17.65
CA GLY A 3 -4.89 -18.88 -16.68
C GLY A 3 -4.57 -19.14 -15.20
N GLY A 4 -4.12 -20.35 -14.85
CA GLY A 4 -4.11 -20.79 -13.44
C GLY A 4 -3.07 -20.13 -12.53
N GLY A 5 -1.98 -19.57 -13.06
CA GLY A 5 -0.94 -18.95 -12.24
C GLY A 5 -1.39 -17.65 -11.56
N ARG A 6 -2.17 -16.81 -12.27
CA ARG A 6 -2.68 -15.54 -11.73
C ARG A 6 -3.74 -15.78 -10.68
N GLU A 7 -4.63 -16.75 -10.91
CA GLU A 7 -5.70 -17.10 -9.97
C GLU A 7 -5.14 -17.69 -8.66
N ALA A 8 -4.13 -18.56 -8.74
CA ALA A 8 -3.45 -19.10 -7.57
C ALA A 8 -2.74 -18.02 -6.75
N ALA A 9 -2.04 -17.09 -7.42
CA ALA A 9 -1.39 -15.96 -6.76
C ALA A 9 -2.40 -15.03 -6.08
N LEU A 10 -3.52 -14.73 -6.75
CA LEU A 10 -4.56 -13.86 -6.22
C LEU A 10 -5.24 -14.51 -5.01
N LYS A 11 -5.52 -15.81 -5.07
CA LYS A 11 -6.04 -16.58 -3.91
C LYS A 11 -5.10 -16.53 -2.71
N TYR A 12 -3.79 -16.68 -2.93
CA TYR A 12 -2.78 -16.59 -1.86
C TYR A 12 -2.72 -15.19 -1.24
N LEU A 13 -2.76 -14.14 -2.06
CA LEU A 13 -2.78 -12.75 -1.61
C LEU A 13 -4.06 -12.43 -0.83
N CYS A 14 -5.21 -12.95 -1.26
CA CYS A 14 -6.48 -12.72 -0.59
C CYS A 14 -6.62 -13.44 0.75
N GLN A 15 -5.95 -14.58 0.92
CA GLN A 15 -5.83 -15.23 2.23
C GLN A 15 -5.19 -14.28 3.26
N HIS A 16 -4.29 -13.40 2.83
CA HIS A 16 -3.61 -12.42 3.67
C HIS A 16 -4.24 -11.02 3.61
N ARG A 17 -5.48 -10.89 3.12
CA ARG A 17 -6.19 -9.60 2.98
C ARG A 17 -6.23 -8.79 4.28
N ALA A 18 -6.37 -9.45 5.43
CA ALA A 18 -6.35 -8.77 6.73
C ALA A 18 -5.01 -8.06 6.98
N SER A 19 -3.89 -8.75 6.72
CA SER A 19 -2.54 -8.17 6.83
C SER A 19 -2.36 -6.97 5.91
N PHE A 20 -2.81 -7.05 4.65
CA PHE A 20 -2.77 -5.91 3.72
C PHE A 20 -3.62 -4.72 4.18
N LYS A 21 -4.76 -4.96 4.84
CA LYS A 21 -5.57 -3.88 5.44
C LYS A 21 -4.85 -3.19 6.60
N PHE A 22 -4.18 -3.96 7.47
CA PHE A 22 -3.38 -3.38 8.56
C PHE A 22 -2.18 -2.61 8.02
N LEU A 23 -1.47 -3.16 7.03
CA LEU A 23 -0.37 -2.46 6.36
C LEU A 23 -0.85 -1.17 5.71
N PHE A 24 -1.99 -1.19 5.02
CA PHE A 24 -2.59 0.00 4.44
C PHE A 24 -2.93 1.05 5.51
N ALA A 25 -3.62 0.67 6.58
CA ALA A 25 -3.98 1.59 7.65
C ALA A 25 -2.74 2.19 8.35
N GLY A 26 -1.73 1.36 8.63
CA GLY A 26 -0.46 1.81 9.21
C GLY A 26 0.30 2.75 8.28
N ALA A 27 0.39 2.42 6.99
CA ALA A 27 1.05 3.25 5.99
C ALA A 27 0.33 4.59 5.78
N VAL A 28 -1.01 4.63 5.80
CA VAL A 28 -1.77 5.90 5.76
C VAL A 28 -1.42 6.76 6.97
N THR A 29 -1.40 6.17 8.16
CA THR A 29 -1.11 6.91 9.40
C THR A 29 0.31 7.49 9.38
N PHE A 30 1.30 6.69 8.98
CA PHE A 30 2.68 7.14 8.82
C PHE A 30 2.85 8.21 7.74
N LEU A 31 2.14 8.08 6.63
CA LEU A 31 2.18 9.04 5.54
C LEU A 31 1.60 10.39 5.97
N LEU A 32 0.48 10.40 6.71
CA LEU A 32 -0.06 11.63 7.32
C LEU A 32 0.95 12.28 8.27
N PHE A 33 1.63 11.48 9.09
CA PHE A 33 2.67 11.99 9.98
C PHE A 33 3.82 12.65 9.21
N HIS A 34 4.27 12.05 8.10
CA HIS A 34 5.29 12.64 7.25
C HIS A 34 4.82 13.93 6.54
N PHE A 35 3.56 14.01 6.12
CA PHE A 35 2.99 15.24 5.57
C PHE A 35 2.96 16.38 6.59
N VAL A 36 2.61 16.09 7.85
CA VAL A 36 2.71 17.07 8.94
C VAL A 36 4.17 17.43 9.21
N SER A 37 5.07 16.44 9.19
CA SER A 37 6.50 16.69 9.40
C SER A 37 7.10 17.60 8.33
N LEU A 38 6.62 17.54 7.08
CA LEU A 38 7.06 18.43 6.00
C LEU A 38 6.81 19.92 6.28
N THR A 39 5.82 20.26 7.11
CA THR A 39 5.56 21.68 7.45
C THR A 39 6.56 22.24 8.47
N VAL A 40 7.33 21.37 9.12
CA VAL A 40 8.30 21.72 10.16
C VAL A 40 9.74 21.57 9.68
N VAL A 41 10.00 20.66 8.73
CA VAL A 41 11.35 20.38 8.23
C VAL A 41 11.77 21.42 7.19
N GLU A 42 12.91 22.09 7.41
CA GLU A 42 13.47 23.02 6.44
C GLU A 42 13.77 22.34 5.08
N PRO A 43 13.33 22.93 3.95
CA PRO A 43 13.69 22.45 2.63
C PRO A 43 15.20 22.58 2.37
N GLY A 44 15.75 21.62 1.64
CA GLY A 44 17.19 21.57 1.31
C GLY A 44 18.06 20.88 2.36
N THR A 45 17.48 20.42 3.47
CA THR A 45 18.18 19.60 4.46
C THR A 45 18.16 18.11 4.09
N PRO A 46 19.11 17.29 4.59
CA PRO A 46 19.05 15.83 4.45
C PRO A 46 17.74 15.24 4.98
N SER A 47 17.21 15.78 6.07
CA SER A 47 15.94 15.36 6.68
C SER A 47 14.75 15.58 5.74
N TYR A 48 14.75 16.66 4.96
CA TYR A 48 13.72 16.91 3.95
C TYR A 48 13.74 15.83 2.87
N VAL A 49 14.92 15.51 2.33
CA VAL A 49 15.07 14.46 1.30
C VAL A 49 14.59 13.11 1.82
N ILE A 50 14.99 12.73 3.04
CA ILE A 50 14.54 11.48 3.67
C ILE A 50 13.01 11.46 3.83
N THR A 51 12.43 12.56 4.27
CA THR A 51 10.97 12.68 4.44
C THR A 51 10.24 12.50 3.12
N VAL A 52 10.70 13.16 2.05
CA VAL A 52 10.13 13.03 0.70
C VAL A 52 10.25 11.60 0.19
N VAL A 53 11.42 10.96 0.34
CA VAL A 53 11.62 9.56 -0.08
C VAL A 53 10.69 8.62 0.68
N ASN A 54 10.50 8.83 1.98
CA ASN A 54 9.55 8.03 2.77
C ASN A 54 8.11 8.22 2.31
N ILE A 55 7.68 9.45 2.01
CA ILE A 55 6.34 9.71 1.48
C ILE A 55 6.12 8.99 0.15
N VAL A 56 7.08 9.08 -0.77
CA VAL A 56 6.99 8.39 -2.07
C VAL A 56 6.94 6.87 -1.87
N SER A 57 7.80 6.32 -1.02
CA SER A 57 7.87 4.88 -0.75
C SER A 57 6.59 4.35 -0.11
N LEU A 58 6.06 5.07 0.89
CA LEU A 58 4.77 4.76 1.53
C LEU A 58 3.62 4.90 0.54
N GLY A 59 3.65 5.91 -0.33
CA GLY A 59 2.67 6.11 -1.39
C GLY A 59 2.59 4.92 -2.35
N VAL A 60 3.75 4.41 -2.80
CA VAL A 60 3.80 3.20 -3.63
C VAL A 60 3.24 1.99 -2.88
N LEU A 61 3.61 1.81 -1.61
CA LEU A 61 3.12 0.71 -0.78
C LEU A 61 1.59 0.77 -0.58
N LEU A 62 1.03 1.97 -0.43
CA LEU A 62 -0.41 2.19 -0.35
C LEU A 62 -1.11 1.79 -1.65
N VAL A 63 -0.58 2.21 -2.80
CA VAL A 63 -1.14 1.85 -4.11
C VAL A 63 -1.15 0.33 -4.29
N ILE A 64 -0.04 -0.34 -4.00
CA ILE A 64 0.06 -1.81 -4.12
C ILE A 64 -0.96 -2.48 -3.19
N SER A 65 -1.01 -2.05 -1.93
CA SER A 65 -1.94 -2.62 -0.93
C SER A 65 -3.39 -2.42 -1.36
N LEU A 66 -3.73 -1.24 -1.89
CA LEU A 66 -5.07 -0.92 -2.38
C LEU A 66 -5.44 -1.80 -3.59
N VAL A 67 -4.52 -1.97 -4.55
CA VAL A 67 -4.72 -2.85 -5.72
C VAL A 67 -4.99 -4.28 -5.29
N VAL A 68 -4.24 -4.80 -4.30
CA VAL A 68 -4.48 -6.15 -3.77
C VAL A 68 -5.85 -6.24 -3.08
N ILE A 69 -6.22 -5.26 -2.27
CA ILE A 69 -7.52 -5.23 -1.58
C ILE A 69 -8.68 -5.19 -2.59
N ILE A 70 -8.61 -4.32 -3.59
CA ILE A 70 -9.63 -4.19 -4.64
C ILE A 70 -9.68 -5.47 -5.49
N GLY A 71 -8.53 -6.00 -5.89
CA GLY A 71 -8.44 -7.26 -6.64
C GLY A 71 -9.10 -8.41 -5.91
N CYS A 72 -8.88 -8.52 -4.59
CA CYS A 72 -9.53 -9.51 -3.75
C CYS A 72 -11.04 -9.30 -3.57
N GLN A 73 -11.51 -8.05 -3.54
CA GLN A 73 -12.94 -7.76 -3.50
C GLN A 73 -13.62 -8.19 -4.81
N ARG A 74 -13.03 -7.83 -5.95
CA ARG A 74 -13.54 -8.21 -7.27
C ARG A 74 -13.54 -9.72 -7.47
N PHE A 75 -12.51 -10.42 -6.98
CA PHE A 75 -12.47 -11.89 -7.04
C PHE A 75 -13.57 -12.53 -6.18
N ALA A 76 -13.80 -12.01 -4.97
CA ALA A 76 -14.88 -12.50 -4.10
C ALA A 76 -16.29 -12.23 -4.66
N GLU A 77 -16.47 -11.21 -5.50
CA GLU A 77 -17.72 -10.95 -6.21
C GLU A 77 -17.97 -11.89 -7.40
N GLN A 78 -16.93 -12.53 -7.95
CA GLN A 78 -17.05 -13.46 -9.08
C GLN A 78 -17.25 -14.91 -8.64
N ASP A 79 -16.88 -15.26 -7.40
CA ASP A 79 -17.05 -16.60 -6.78
C ASP A 79 -18.45 -16.81 -6.18
N LYS A 80 -19.35 -15.84 -6.33
CA LYS A 80 -20.67 -15.78 -5.69
C LYS A 80 -21.79 -15.93 -6.71
#